data_AF-A0A9E7DBD0-F1
#
_entry.id   AF-A0A9E7DBD0-F1
#
_cell.length_a   1.000
_cell.length_b   1.000
_cell.length_c   1.000
_cell.angle_alpha   90.00
_cell.angle_beta   90.00
_cell.angle_gamma   90.00
#
_symmetry.space_group_name_H-M   'P 1'
#
loop_
_entity.id
_entity.type
_entity.pdbx_description
1 polymer ?
#
loop_
_entity_poly.entity_id
_entity_poly.type
_entity_poly.pdbx_seq_one_letter_code
_entity_poly.pdbx_strand_id
1 'polypeptide(L)'
;MTAKELHELIPTHSVQAITMVRHRYGRYRTEGIVPLCQKCGQHPVWVDAEDAKRWGLCKECALDEREYLRKHTQELERKQNLERQLAFKMKRKKERKAKVRRIEDATTHKRKP
;
A
#
# COMPACT_ATOMS: atom_id res chain seq x y z
N MET A 1 -20.83 -20.82 -5.56
CA MET A 1 -21.60 -21.36 -4.44
C MET A 1 -22.57 -20.33 -3.87
N THR A 2 -23.84 -20.39 -4.27
CA THR A 2 -24.92 -19.50 -3.81
C THR A 2 -25.40 -19.88 -2.40
N ALA A 3 -26.28 -19.09 -1.77
CA ALA A 3 -26.81 -19.42 -0.44
C ALA A 3 -27.83 -20.56 -0.47
N LYS A 4 -28.50 -20.74 -1.61
CA LYS A 4 -29.44 -21.85 -1.86
C LYS A 4 -28.69 -23.17 -2.00
N GLU A 5 -27.66 -23.21 -2.85
CA GLU A 5 -26.76 -24.37 -2.99
C GLU A 5 -26.13 -24.79 -1.65
N LEU A 6 -25.84 -23.82 -0.77
CA LEU A 6 -25.22 -24.10 0.53
C LEU A 6 -26.24 -24.65 1.56
N HIS A 7 -27.50 -24.24 1.45
CA HIS A 7 -28.59 -24.77 2.25
C HIS A 7 -28.93 -26.21 1.85
N GLU A 8 -28.88 -26.54 0.55
CA GLU A 8 -29.07 -27.90 0.05
C GLU A 8 -28.02 -28.88 0.60
N LEU A 9 -26.79 -28.40 0.82
CA LEU A 9 -25.71 -29.20 1.41
C LEU A 9 -25.76 -29.24 2.95
N ILE A 10 -26.26 -28.18 3.59
CA ILE A 10 -26.30 -28.03 5.06
C ILE A 10 -27.70 -27.52 5.46
N PRO A 11 -28.71 -28.42 5.49
CA PRO A 11 -30.11 -28.02 5.69
C PRO A 11 -30.41 -27.51 7.11
N THR A 12 -29.48 -27.68 8.06
CA THR A 12 -29.59 -27.16 9.43
C THR A 12 -29.61 -25.63 9.51
N HIS A 13 -29.17 -24.94 8.46
CA HIS A 13 -29.17 -23.47 8.40
C HIS A 13 -30.05 -22.96 7.27
N SER A 14 -30.97 -22.03 7.59
CA SER A 14 -31.83 -21.41 6.57
C SER A 14 -31.04 -20.53 5.60
N VAL A 15 -31.56 -20.35 4.39
CA VAL A 15 -30.97 -19.47 3.36
C VAL A 15 -30.76 -18.04 3.90
N GLN A 16 -31.69 -17.53 4.72
CA GLN A 16 -31.57 -16.22 5.37
C GLN A 16 -30.42 -16.17 6.38
N ALA A 17 -30.26 -17.19 7.23
CA ALA A 17 -29.17 -17.27 8.19
C ALA A 17 -27.81 -17.27 7.49
N ILE A 18 -27.68 -18.07 6.42
CA ILE A 18 -26.46 -18.13 5.58
C ILE A 18 -26.17 -16.76 4.95
N THR A 19 -27.20 -16.05 4.47
CA THR A 19 -27.07 -14.72 3.87
C THR A 19 -26.61 -13.69 4.88
N MET A 20 -27.19 -13.68 6.09
CA MET A 20 -26.78 -12.77 7.16
C MET A 20 -25.34 -13.01 7.63
N VAL A 21 -24.94 -14.28 7.78
CA VAL A 21 -23.57 -14.63 8.14
C VAL A 21 -22.59 -14.16 7.05
N ARG A 22 -22.91 -14.37 5.78
CA ARG A 22 -22.09 -13.87 4.66
C ARG A 22 -22.03 -12.36 4.57
N HIS A 23 -23.10 -11.66 4.94
CA HIS A 23 -23.08 -10.20 5.04
C HIS A 23 -22.19 -9.72 6.20
N ARG A 24 -22.18 -10.46 7.32
CA ARG A 24 -21.39 -10.10 8.51
C ARG A 24 -19.90 -10.41 8.37
N TYR A 25 -19.53 -11.54 7.76
CA TYR A 25 -18.16 -12.05 7.72
C TYR A 25 -17.56 -12.14 6.30
N GLY A 26 -18.29 -11.72 5.27
CA GLY A 26 -17.93 -11.92 3.87
C GLY A 26 -18.29 -13.33 3.35
N ARG A 27 -18.21 -13.52 2.03
CA ARG A 27 -18.46 -14.84 1.40
C ARG A 27 -17.41 -15.89 1.76
N TYR A 28 -16.20 -15.43 2.07
CA TYR A 28 -15.05 -16.24 2.45
C TYR A 28 -14.57 -15.73 3.80
N ARG A 29 -14.35 -16.63 4.77
CA ARG A 29 -13.60 -16.24 5.97
C ARG A 29 -12.18 -15.91 5.53
N THR A 30 -11.82 -14.64 5.58
CA THR A 30 -10.42 -14.20 5.48
C THR A 30 -9.70 -14.33 6.83
N GLU A 31 -10.46 -14.46 7.93
CA GLU A 31 -9.94 -14.78 9.26
C GLU A 31 -9.29 -16.16 9.27
N GLY A 32 -7.96 -16.20 9.44
CA GLY A 32 -7.15 -17.42 9.50
C GLY A 32 -6.46 -17.83 8.19
N ILE A 33 -6.70 -17.12 7.09
CA ILE A 33 -5.94 -17.35 5.85
C ILE A 33 -4.68 -16.47 5.91
N VAL A 34 -3.55 -17.08 6.28
CA VAL A 34 -2.25 -16.42 6.16
C VAL A 34 -1.97 -16.20 4.67
N PRO A 35 -1.81 -14.96 4.20
CA PRO A 35 -1.53 -14.70 2.79
C PRO A 35 -0.19 -15.35 2.40
N LEU A 36 -0.04 -15.66 1.12
CA LEU A 36 1.24 -16.12 0.59
C LEU A 36 2.21 -14.94 0.49
N CYS A 37 3.49 -15.24 0.62
CA CYS A 37 4.60 -14.30 0.50
C CYS A 37 4.50 -13.53 -0.82
N GLN A 38 4.56 -12.20 -0.76
CA GLN A 38 4.49 -11.34 -1.94
C GLN A 38 5.69 -11.49 -2.87
N LYS A 39 6.84 -11.95 -2.36
CA LYS A 39 8.07 -12.14 -3.15
C LYS A 39 8.11 -13.49 -3.86
N CYS A 40 7.85 -14.59 -3.16
CA CYS A 40 7.99 -15.94 -3.73
C CYS A 40 6.65 -16.61 -4.07
N GLY A 41 5.53 -16.17 -3.50
CA GLY A 41 4.19 -16.72 -3.78
C GLY A 41 3.96 -18.17 -3.33
N GLN A 42 4.95 -18.80 -2.69
CA GLN A 42 4.91 -20.24 -2.35
C GLN A 42 4.67 -20.48 -0.87
N HIS A 43 5.28 -19.66 -0.01
CA HIS A 43 5.27 -19.84 1.44
C HIS A 43 4.31 -18.85 2.11
N PRO A 44 3.68 -19.23 3.24
CA PRO A 44 2.87 -18.29 4.01
C PRO A 44 3.71 -17.14 4.56
N VAL A 45 3.08 -15.97 4.71
CA VAL A 45 3.67 -14.80 5.38
C VAL A 45 4.03 -15.14 6.82
N TRP A 46 5.20 -14.69 7.25
CA TRP A 46 5.68 -14.93 8.61
C TRP A 46 5.00 -13.97 9.58
N VAL A 47 3.91 -14.44 10.21
CA VAL A 47 3.05 -13.63 11.07
C VAL A 47 3.63 -13.30 12.45
N ASP A 48 4.59 -14.10 12.94
CA ASP A 48 5.20 -13.89 14.27
C ASP A 48 6.17 -12.69 14.29
N ALA A 49 6.68 -12.29 13.12
CA ALA A 49 7.59 -11.17 12.98
C ALA A 49 6.85 -9.95 12.39
N GLU A 50 6.74 -8.88 13.18
CA GLU A 50 5.93 -7.70 12.82
C GLU A 50 6.41 -7.02 11.52
N ASP A 51 7.72 -6.98 11.28
CA ASP A 51 8.32 -6.46 10.06
C ASP A 51 8.04 -7.35 8.84
N ALA A 52 8.17 -8.67 8.98
CA ALA A 52 7.84 -9.62 7.93
C ALA A 52 6.35 -9.56 7.57
N LYS A 53 5.48 -9.40 8.57
CA LYS A 53 4.05 -9.17 8.41
C LYS A 53 3.78 -7.85 7.67
N ARG A 54 4.45 -6.76 8.06
CA ARG A 54 4.35 -5.47 7.37
C ARG A 54 4.79 -5.54 5.91
N TRP A 55 5.82 -6.32 5.62
CA TRP A 55 6.33 -6.52 4.26
C TRP A 55 5.56 -7.57 3.47
N GLY A 56 4.70 -8.38 4.12
CA GLY A 56 4.01 -9.48 3.47
C GLY A 56 4.95 -10.58 2.98
N LEU A 57 6.01 -10.89 3.73
CA LEU A 57 7.04 -11.85 3.33
C LEU A 57 7.03 -13.12 4.20
N CYS A 58 7.41 -14.25 3.60
CA CYS A 58 7.75 -15.46 4.35
C CYS A 58 9.08 -15.27 5.11
N LYS A 59 9.39 -16.22 6.01
CA LYS A 59 10.56 -16.15 6.89
C LYS A 59 11.87 -15.94 6.14
N GLU A 60 12.14 -16.74 5.10
CA GLU A 60 13.37 -16.64 4.30
C GLU A 60 13.47 -15.29 3.61
N CYS A 61 12.42 -14.90 2.87
CA CYS A 61 12.39 -13.63 2.15
C CYS A 61 12.53 -12.42 3.09
N ALA A 62 11.96 -12.49 4.31
CA ALA A 62 12.10 -11.44 5.30
C ALA A 62 13.52 -11.38 5.90
N LEU A 63 14.21 -12.51 6.05
CA LEU A 63 15.60 -12.53 6.50
C LEU A 63 16.55 -11.96 5.44
N ASP A 64 16.35 -12.31 4.16
CA ASP A 64 17.09 -11.71 3.05
C ASP A 64 16.91 -10.20 3.01
N GLU A 65 15.67 -9.73 3.16
CA GLU A 65 15.35 -8.30 3.15
C GLU A 65 16.02 -7.59 4.33
N ARG A 66 16.00 -8.18 5.52
CA ARG A 66 16.72 -7.65 6.70
C ARG A 66 18.22 -7.56 6.45
N GLU A 67 18.82 -8.58 5.85
CA GLU A 67 20.25 -8.58 5.55
C GLU A 67 20.60 -7.51 4.51
N TYR A 68 19.78 -7.39 3.45
CA TYR A 68 19.91 -6.34 2.45
C TYR A 68 19.85 -4.95 3.10
N LEU A 69 18.82 -4.70 3.92
CA LEU A 69 18.68 -3.43 4.62
C LEU A 69 19.89 -3.16 5.53
N ARG A 70 20.36 -4.15 6.30
CA ARG A 70 21.56 -3.98 7.16
C ARG A 70 22.80 -3.58 6.37
N LYS A 71 23.02 -4.17 5.19
CA LYS A 71 24.18 -3.88 4.34
C LYS A 71 24.07 -2.53 3.63
N HIS A 72 22.86 -2.14 3.22
CA HIS A 72 22.65 -0.99 2.31
C HIS A 72 21.95 0.21 2.95
N THR A 73 21.71 0.22 4.26
CA THR A 73 21.05 1.34 4.98
C THR A 73 21.61 2.70 4.59
N GLN A 74 22.93 2.88 4.70
CA GLN A 74 23.58 4.16 4.42
C GLN A 74 23.42 4.61 2.96
N GLU A 75 23.47 3.68 2.01
CA GLU A 75 23.31 3.99 0.59
C GLU A 75 21.87 4.38 0.26
N LEU A 76 20.90 3.66 0.83
CA LEU A 76 19.48 3.95 0.67
C LEU A 76 19.11 5.32 1.26
N GLU A 77 19.63 5.65 2.44
CA GLU A 77 19.45 6.96 3.07
C GLU A 77 20.04 8.09 2.22
N ARG A 78 21.24 7.91 1.67
CA ARG A 78 21.87 8.88 0.76
C ARG A 78 21.03 9.11 -0.48
N LYS A 79 20.52 8.04 -1.11
CA LYS A 79 19.63 8.13 -2.30
C LYS A 79 18.33 8.86 -1.97
N GLN A 80 17.66 8.50 -0.87
CA GLN A 80 16.43 9.17 -0.44
C GLN A 80 16.67 10.66 -0.11
N ASN A 81 17.81 11.00 0.49
CA ASN A 81 18.15 12.39 0.78
C ASN A 81 18.40 13.18 -0.51
N LEU A 82 19.09 12.60 -1.49
CA LEU A 82 19.29 13.21 -2.80
C LEU A 82 17.95 13.47 -3.50
N GLU A 83 17.05 12.49 -3.52
CA GLU A 83 15.71 12.63 -4.08
C GLU A 83 14.92 13.75 -3.39
N ARG A 84 14.95 13.81 -2.05
CA ARG A 84 14.33 14.89 -1.27
C ARG A 84 14.89 16.27 -1.64
N GLN A 85 16.22 16.38 -1.79
CA GLN A 85 16.85 17.65 -2.19
C GLN A 85 16.45 18.06 -3.62
N LEU A 86 16.41 17.12 -4.56
CA LEU A 86 16.00 17.38 -5.94
C LEU A 86 14.52 17.82 -5.99
N ALA A 87 13.64 17.10 -5.29
CA ALA A 87 12.23 17.45 -5.18
C ALA A 87 12.04 18.86 -4.60
N PHE A 88 12.78 19.21 -3.54
CA PHE A 88 12.74 20.54 -2.94
C PHE A 88 13.21 21.63 -3.92
N LYS A 89 14.33 21.42 -4.61
CA LYS A 89 14.84 22.37 -5.63
C LYS A 89 13.81 22.57 -6.76
N MET A 90 13.19 21.50 -7.24
CA MET A 90 12.17 21.56 -8.28
C MET A 90 10.92 22.31 -7.82
N LYS A 91 10.46 22.06 -6.58
CA LYS A 91 9.35 22.80 -5.96
C LYS A 91 9.67 24.31 -5.91
N ARG A 92 10.84 24.68 -5.40
CA ARG A 92 11.28 26.09 -5.34
C ARG A 92 11.38 26.75 -6.71
N LYS A 93 11.84 26.02 -7.73
CA LYS A 93 11.87 26.53 -9.12
C LYS A 93 10.47 26.80 -9.65
N LYS A 94 9.50 25.91 -9.39
CA LYS A 94 8.09 26.12 -9.75
C LYS A 94 7.49 27.33 -9.04
N GLU A 95 7.72 27.47 -7.73
CA GLU A 95 7.25 28.61 -6.93
C GLU A 95 7.83 29.94 -7.44
N ARG A 96 9.14 29.99 -7.75
CA ARG A 96 9.79 31.16 -8.34
C ARG A 96 9.17 31.54 -9.68
N LYS A 97 9.00 30.57 -10.59
CA LYS A 97 8.35 30.80 -11.89
C LYS A 97 6.91 31.32 -11.74
N ALA A 98 6.15 30.74 -10.83
CA ALA A 98 4.78 31.18 -10.54
C ALA A 98 4.76 32.62 -10.00
N LYS A 99 5.70 32.99 -9.12
CA LYS A 99 5.84 34.36 -8.61
C LYS A 99 6.17 35.35 -9.72
N VAL A 100 7.12 35.02 -10.60
CA VAL A 100 7.47 35.87 -11.76
C VAL A 100 6.26 36.08 -12.66
N ARG A 101 5.56 35.00 -13.02
CA ARG A 101 4.35 35.07 -13.85
C ARG A 101 3.27 35.97 -13.22
N ARG A 102 3.03 35.86 -11.90
CA ARG A 102 2.09 36.75 -11.19
C ARG A 102 2.49 38.22 -11.27
N ILE A 103 3.80 38.53 -11.24
CA ILE A 103 4.30 39.91 -11.37
C ILE A 103 4.09 40.41 -12.81
N GLU A 104 4.37 39.57 -13.81
CA GLU A 104 4.14 39.89 -15.23
C GLU A 104 2.64 40.12 -15.51
N ASP A 105 1.77 39.26 -15.01
CA ASP A 105 0.30 39.39 -15.13
C ASP A 105 -0.20 40.68 -14.44
N ALA A 106 0.35 41.03 -13.27
CA ALA A 106 -0.04 42.25 -12.55
C ALA A 106 0.45 43.55 -13.25
N THR A 107 1.62 43.51 -13.90
CA THR A 107 2.18 44.67 -14.62
C THR A 107 1.51 44.88 -15.98
N THR A 108 1.09 43.79 -16.65
CA THR A 108 0.33 43.86 -17.91
C THR A 108 -1.10 44.37 -17.68
N HIS A 109 -1.78 43.98 -16.59
CA HIS A 109 -3.10 44.52 -16.25
C HIS A 109 -3.08 46.02 -15.89
N LYS A 110 -2.01 46.54 -15.30
CA LYS A 110 -1.86 47.99 -15.00
C LYS A 110 -1.54 48.86 -16.23
N ARG A 111 -1.21 48.26 -17.38
CA ARG A 111 -0.86 48.95 -18.63
C ARG A 111 -1.99 49.03 -19.66
N LYS A 112 -3.18 48.49 -19.34
CA LYS A 112 -4.38 48.71 -20.16
C LYS A 112 -4.97 50.09 -19.83
N PRO A 113 -5.11 51.01 -20.82
CA PRO A 113 -5.75 52.31 -20.62
C PRO A 113 -7.24 52.18 -20.29
#